data_AF-A0A6L3F5S5-F1
#
_entry.id   AF-A0A6L3F5S5-F1
#
_cell.length_a   1.000
_cell.length_b   1.000
_cell.length_c   1.000
_cell.angle_alpha   90.00
_cell.angle_beta   90.00
_cell.angle_gamma   90.00
#
_symmetry.space_group_name_H-M   'P 1'
#
loop_
_entity.id
_entity.type
_entity.pdbx_description
1 polymer ?
#
loop_
_entity_poly.entity_id
_entity_poly.type
_entity_poly.pdbx_seq_one_letter_code
_entity_poly.pdbx_strand_id
1 'polypeptide(L)'
;MNIQNILIIAEGPTDEHMLKPIIKKMMASLGKPHATVRFEPVSKRRGGIDQILKNPQRIQTIVHTNPMVDLFVVCVDREWLDTPV
;
A
#
# COMPACT_ATOMS: atom_id res chain seq x y z
N MET A 1 18.99 -2.00 1.53
CA MET A 1 17.90 -1.00 1.66
C MET A 1 17.39 -0.97 3.10
N ASN A 2 17.48 0.17 3.78
CA ASN A 2 17.00 0.33 5.16
C ASN A 2 15.51 0.70 5.19
N ILE A 3 14.64 -0.22 4.80
CA ILE A 3 13.19 -0.03 4.84
C ILE A 3 12.73 0.17 6.29
N GLN A 4 12.22 1.35 6.62
CA GLN A 4 11.64 1.67 7.93
C GLN A 4 10.21 2.21 7.82
N ASN A 5 9.83 2.77 6.68
CA ASN A 5 8.53 3.36 6.44
C ASN A 5 7.84 2.68 5.26
N ILE A 6 6.70 2.05 5.52
CA ILE A 6 5.91 1.34 4.53
C ILE A 6 4.56 2.01 4.40
N LEU A 7 4.14 2.31 3.17
CA LEU A 7 2.79 2.78 2.87
C LEU A 7 2.05 1.71 2.07
N ILE A 8 0.90 1.29 2.60
CA ILE A 8 0.03 0.31 1.97
C ILE A 8 -1.19 1.02 1.39
N ILE A 9 -1.53 0.64 0.16
CA ILE A 9 -2.71 1.08 -0.57
C ILE A 9 -3.59 -0.16 -0.76
N ALA A 10 -4.67 -0.24 0.01
CA ALA A 10 -5.58 -1.39 0.02
C ALA A 10 -6.99 -0.97 -0.41
N GLU A 11 -7.77 -1.89 -0.98
CA GLU A 11 -9.01 -1.58 -1.68
C GLU A 11 -10.07 -1.02 -0.71
N GLY A 12 -10.19 -1.67 0.45
CA GLY A 12 -11.15 -1.35 1.48
C GLY A 12 -10.54 -1.05 2.85
N PRO A 13 -11.37 -0.54 3.79
CA PRO A 13 -10.99 -0.35 5.19
C PRO A 13 -10.77 -1.69 5.91
N THR A 14 -11.51 -2.74 5.53
CA THR A 14 -11.42 -4.07 6.14
C THR A 14 -10.03 -4.68 5.96
N ASP A 15 -9.40 -4.41 4.82
CA ASP A 15 -8.06 -4.93 4.48
C ASP A 15 -6.99 -4.43 5.45
N GLU A 16 -7.15 -3.24 6.02
CA GLU A 16 -6.17 -2.69 6.97
C GLU A 16 -6.04 -3.57 8.20
N HIS A 17 -7.17 -4.07 8.72
CA HIS A 17 -7.20 -4.91 9.91
C HIS A 17 -6.51 -6.26 9.68
N MET A 18 -6.59 -6.79 8.45
CA MET A 18 -5.95 -8.04 8.07
C MET A 18 -4.46 -7.85 7.73
N LEU A 19 -4.13 -6.86 6.89
CA LEU A 19 -2.77 -6.68 6.35
C LEU A 19 -1.79 -6.12 7.39
N LYS A 20 -2.25 -5.24 8.28
CA LYS A 20 -1.37 -4.60 9.28
C LYS A 20 -0.66 -5.59 10.20
N PRO A 21 -1.34 -6.55 10.86
CA PRO A 21 -0.66 -7.51 11.72
C PRO A 21 0.28 -8.44 10.92
N ILE A 22 -0.11 -8.85 9.71
CA ILE A 22 0.71 -9.69 8.83
C ILE A 22 2.03 -8.99 8.48
N ILE A 23 1.94 -7.77 7.96
CA ILE A 23 3.12 -7.01 7.51
C ILE A 23 4.02 -6.67 8.70
N LYS A 24 3.44 -6.29 9.85
CA LYS A 24 4.24 -6.09 11.08
C LYS A 24 5.02 -7.36 11.48
N LYS A 25 4.38 -8.53 11.41
CA LYS A 25 5.04 -9.80 11.73
C LYS A 25 6.16 -10.13 10.74
N MET A 26 5.93 -9.89 9.45
CA MET A 26 6.95 -10.05 8.40
C MET A 26 8.15 -9.14 8.66
N MET A 27 7.92 -7.85 8.92
CA MET A 27 9.00 -6.90 9.20
C MET A 27 9.81 -7.29 10.45
N ALA A 28 9.14 -7.75 11.51
CA ALA A 28 9.82 -8.28 12.68
C ALA A 28 10.69 -9.51 12.36
N SER A 29 10.20 -10.44 11.55
CA SER A 29 10.98 -11.63 11.13
C SER A 29 12.21 -11.28 10.28
N LEU A 30 12.17 -10.14 9.59
CA LEU A 30 13.28 -9.58 8.82
C LEU A 30 14.26 -8.75 9.68
N GLY A 31 14.13 -8.78 11.01
CA GLY A 31 14.98 -8.01 11.93
C GLY A 31 14.60 -6.52 12.01
N LYS A 32 13.39 -6.14 11.58
CA LYS A 32 12.90 -4.75 11.52
C LYS A 32 11.61 -4.55 12.33
N PRO A 33 11.60 -4.86 13.64
CA PRO A 33 10.38 -4.83 14.46
C PRO A 33 9.78 -3.43 14.63
N HIS A 34 10.56 -2.37 14.41
CA HIS A 34 10.14 -0.97 14.54
C HIS A 34 9.73 -0.32 13.22
N ALA A 35 9.64 -1.10 12.13
CA ALA A 35 9.15 -0.56 10.86
C ALA A 35 7.75 0.04 11.04
N THR A 36 7.59 1.28 10.59
CA THR A 36 6.33 1.99 10.60
C THR A 36 5.49 1.57 9.41
N VAL A 37 4.32 1.00 9.68
CA VAL A 37 3.37 0.54 8.66
C VAL A 37 2.16 1.48 8.67
N ARG A 38 1.96 2.20 7.57
CA ARG A 38 0.84 3.14 7.37
C ARG A 38 -0.03 2.67 6.21
N PHE A 39 -1.31 3.01 6.27
CA PHE A 39 -2.25 2.83 5.18
C PHE A 39 -2.63 4.19 4.61
N GLU A 40 -2.77 4.29 3.29
CA GLU A 40 -3.31 5.49 2.68
C GLU A 40 -4.76 5.71 3.17
N PRO A 41 -5.18 6.91 3.59
CA PRO A 41 -6.55 7.13 4.04
C PRO A 41 -7.60 6.74 2.99
N VAL A 42 -8.68 6.08 3.40
CA VAL A 42 -9.80 5.68 2.51
C VAL A 42 -10.34 6.85 1.67
N SER A 43 -10.34 8.06 2.22
CA SER A 43 -10.77 9.28 1.51
C SER A 43 -9.93 9.63 0.28
N LYS A 44 -8.67 9.17 0.22
CA LYS A 44 -7.76 9.34 -0.92
C LYS A 44 -7.79 8.18 -1.92
N ARG A 45 -8.50 7.09 -1.58
CA ARG A 45 -8.67 5.89 -2.42
C ARG A 45 -9.83 6.00 -3.42
N ARG A 46 -10.39 7.19 -3.61
CA ARG A 46 -11.51 7.44 -4.54
C ARG A 46 -11.17 6.90 -5.93
N GLY A 47 -12.06 6.07 -6.48
CA GLY A 47 -11.88 5.44 -7.79
C GLY A 47 -11.44 3.96 -7.77
N GLY A 48 -11.21 3.37 -6.59
CA GLY A 48 -10.72 1.99 -6.47
C GLY A 48 -9.24 1.88 -6.83
N ILE A 49 -8.63 0.74 -6.51
CA ILE A 49 -7.21 0.52 -6.85
C ILE A 49 -7.02 0.36 -8.37
N ASP A 50 -8.06 -0.07 -9.10
CA ASP A 50 -8.06 -0.12 -10.56
C ASP A 50 -7.62 1.21 -11.19
N GLN A 51 -8.12 2.34 -10.67
CA GLN A 51 -7.70 3.66 -11.13
C GLN A 51 -6.27 4.03 -10.74
N ILE A 52 -5.68 3.40 -9.72
CA ILE A 52 -4.27 3.60 -9.36
C ILE A 52 -3.39 2.88 -10.37
N LEU A 53 -3.74 1.64 -10.74
CA LEU A 53 -2.99 0.86 -11.72
C LEU A 53 -3.12 1.41 -13.14
N LYS A 54 -4.31 1.89 -13.53
CA LYS A 54 -4.56 2.49 -14.86
C LYS A 54 -4.05 3.92 -15.01
N ASN A 55 -3.66 4.59 -13.92
CA ASN A 55 -3.25 6.00 -13.94
C ASN A 55 -1.82 6.17 -13.39
N PRO A 56 -0.80 6.14 -14.26
CA PRO A 56 0.59 6.35 -13.88
C PRO A 56 0.84 7.68 -13.14
N GLN A 57 0.11 8.75 -13.48
CA GLN A 57 0.22 10.05 -12.82
C GLN A 57 -0.24 10.01 -11.37
N ARG A 58 -1.21 9.15 -11.06
CA ARG A 58 -1.66 8.92 -9.68
C ARG A 58 -0.58 8.23 -8.84
N ILE A 59 0.08 7.21 -9.40
CA ILE A 59 1.23 6.54 -8.75
C ILE A 59 2.33 7.56 -8.48
N GLN A 60 2.70 8.36 -9.49
CA GLN A 60 3.69 9.43 -9.30
C GLN A 60 3.27 10.39 -8.19
N THR A 61 2.03 10.85 -8.17
CA THR A 61 1.53 11.76 -7.13
C THR A 61 1.66 11.15 -5.73
N ILE A 62 1.30 9.88 -5.56
CA ILE A 62 1.41 9.19 -4.27
C ILE A 62 2.88 9.09 -3.83
N VAL A 63 3.79 8.74 -4.74
CA VAL A 63 5.22 8.64 -4.44
C VAL A 63 5.80 10.00 -4.05
N HIS A 64 5.54 11.05 -4.84
CA HIS A 64 6.07 12.39 -4.59
C HIS A 64 5.51 13.05 -3.33
N THR A 65 4.26 12.73 -2.94
CA THR A 65 3.63 13.28 -1.73
C THR A 65 4.02 12.52 -0.44
N ASN A 66 4.74 11.39 -0.56
CA ASN A 66 5.19 10.58 0.56
C ASN A 66 6.71 10.31 0.51
N PRO A 67 7.56 11.36 0.51
CA PRO A 67 9.02 11.22 0.28
C PRO A 67 9.75 10.42 1.36
N MET A 68 9.14 10.23 2.54
CA MET A 68 9.70 9.48 3.66
C MET A 68 9.40 7.97 3.60
N VAL A 69 8.64 7.51 2.60
CA VAL A 69 8.27 6.10 2.45
C VAL A 69 9.36 5.37 1.68
N ASP A 70 9.86 4.27 2.25
CA ASP A 70 10.89 3.43 1.64
C ASP A 70 10.30 2.33 0.75
N LEU A 71 9.05 1.95 1.01
CA LEU A 71 8.34 0.90 0.28
C LEU A 71 6.85 1.22 0.17
N PHE A 72 6.36 1.24 -1.07
CA PHE A 72 4.93 1.31 -1.37
C PHE A 72 4.43 -0.09 -1.70
N VAL A 73 3.28 -0.48 -1.14
CA VAL A 73 2.63 -1.77 -1.40
C VAL A 73 1.20 -1.50 -1.86
N VAL A 74 0.85 -1.97 -3.05
CA VAL A 74 -0.51 -1.90 -3.59
C VAL A 74 -1.13 -3.30 -3.49
N CYS A 75 -2.24 -3.42 -2.77
CA CYS A 75 -2.95 -4.68 -2.56
C CYS A 75 -4.30 -4.65 -3.26
N VAL A 76 -4.42 -5.31 -4.42
CA VAL A 76 -5.67 -5.48 -5.17
C VAL A 76 -6.31 -6.84 -4.91
N ASP A 77 -7.63 -6.91 -4.93
CA ASP A 77 -8.32 -8.18 -5.02
C ASP A 77 -7.98 -8.89 -6.35
N ARG A 78 -7.79 -10.21 -6.27
CA ARG A 78 -7.33 -11.02 -7.40
C ARG A 78 -8.26 -10.92 -8.61
N GLU A 79 -9.57 -10.85 -8.37
CA GLU A 79 -10.58 -10.83 -9.44
C GLU A 79 -10.50 -9.58 -10.32
N TRP A 80 -9.79 -8.53 -9.89
CA TRP A 80 -9.58 -7.34 -10.70
C TRP A 80 -8.49 -7.49 -11.78
N LEU A 81 -7.57 -8.44 -11.65
CA LEU A 81 -6.45 -8.61 -12.60
C LEU A 81 -6.87 -9.27 -13.92
N ASP A 82 -8.06 -9.87 -13.98
CA ASP A 82 -8.61 -10.50 -15.18
C ASP A 82 -9.43 -9.52 -16.05
N THR A 83 -9.50 -8.24 -15.65
CA THR A 83 -10.12 -7.18 -16.44
C THR A 83 -9.09 -6.61 -17.44
N PRO A 84 -9.37 -6.56 -18.75
CA PRO A 84 -8.43 -5.99 -19.71
C PRO A 84 -8.10 -4.53 -19.37
N VAL A 85 -6.80 -4.22 -19.31
CA VAL A 85 -6.26 -2.86 -19.14
C VAL A 85 -6.24 -2.09 -20.45
#